data_AF-A0A6A4HEP2-F1
#
_entry.id   AF-A0A6A4HEP2-F1
#
_cell.length_a   1.000
_cell.length_b   1.000
_cell.length_c   1.000
_cell.angle_alpha   90.00
_cell.angle_beta   90.00
_cell.angle_gamma   90.00
#
_symmetry.space_group_name_H-M   'P 1'
#
loop_
_entity.id
_entity.type
_entity.pdbx_description
1 polymer ?
#
loop_
_entity_poly.entity_id
_entity_poly.type
_entity_poly.pdbx_seq_one_letter_code
_entity_poly.pdbx_strand_id
1 'polypeptide(L)'
;MIYSLTLDKVLGIKNMTFYLQRRPDMLARCGDMTKVDQNTGKLVHSDETFFKKDPEFAFGGGGLFTSPQEYIKMLHSLLSNDGKLLRPEYVDDFFRPQLEDKPRQSMAQFFSNHMTNSPKNPAGKKDWGLGGILLVEDGPDEYSRKAGTMG
;
A
#
# COMPACT_ATOMS: atom_id res chain seq x y z
N MET A 1 -16.99 0.28 -11.52
CA MET A 1 -16.92 -0.92 -12.40
C MET A 1 -15.75 -0.87 -13.39
N ILE A 2 -15.13 0.28 -13.65
CA ILE A 2 -14.09 0.44 -14.70
C ILE A 2 -12.73 -0.18 -14.33
N TYR A 3 -12.28 -0.12 -13.08
CA TYR A 3 -10.93 -0.58 -12.69
C TYR A 3 -10.71 -2.11 -12.75
N SER A 4 -11.73 -2.91 -12.43
CA SER A 4 -11.62 -4.37 -12.42
C SER A 4 -11.49 -4.96 -13.83
N LEU A 5 -12.08 -4.32 -14.84
CA LEU A 5 -12.06 -4.81 -16.24
C LEU A 5 -10.70 -4.63 -16.90
N THR A 6 -9.93 -3.60 -16.52
CA THR A 6 -8.60 -3.36 -17.08
C THR A 6 -7.56 -4.30 -16.46
N LEU A 7 -7.57 -4.48 -15.14
CA LEU A 7 -6.58 -5.32 -14.46
C LEU A 7 -6.77 -6.81 -14.71
N ASP A 8 -8.00 -7.29 -14.90
CA ASP A 8 -8.27 -8.67 -15.31
C ASP A 8 -7.62 -8.97 -16.67
N LYS A 9 -7.82 -8.09 -17.65
CA LYS A 9 -7.26 -8.28 -19.00
C LYS A 9 -5.73 -8.21 -19.04
N VAL A 10 -5.13 -7.39 -18.17
CA VAL A 10 -3.69 -7.11 -18.19
C VAL A 10 -2.90 -8.10 -17.34
N LEU A 11 -3.39 -8.41 -16.13
CA LEU A 11 -2.69 -9.24 -15.13
C LEU A 11 -3.47 -10.50 -14.71
N GLY A 12 -4.66 -10.74 -15.26
CA GLY A 12 -5.51 -11.87 -14.86
C GLY A 12 -5.98 -11.77 -13.42
N ILE A 13 -6.25 -10.56 -12.93
CA ILE A 13 -6.72 -10.30 -11.57
C ILE A 13 -8.24 -10.51 -11.49
N LYS A 14 -8.68 -11.46 -10.64
CA LYS A 14 -10.09 -11.84 -10.50
C LYS A 14 -10.68 -11.54 -9.13
N ASN A 15 -9.84 -11.51 -8.11
CA ASN A 15 -10.25 -11.32 -6.72
C ASN A 15 -9.87 -9.93 -6.20
N MET A 16 -10.41 -8.88 -6.82
CA MET A 16 -10.15 -7.49 -6.42
C MET A 16 -11.41 -6.64 -6.59
N THR A 17 -11.86 -5.97 -5.53
CA THR A 17 -13.11 -5.18 -5.55
C THR A 17 -13.14 -4.10 -4.46
N PHE A 18 -13.85 -3.01 -4.71
CA PHE A 18 -14.26 -2.03 -3.68
C PHE A 18 -15.58 -2.39 -3.00
N TYR A 19 -16.30 -3.36 -3.57
CA TYR A 19 -17.66 -3.73 -3.19
C TYR A 19 -17.67 -5.23 -2.86
N LEU A 20 -17.25 -5.57 -1.63
CA LEU A 20 -17.10 -6.94 -1.17
C LEU A 20 -18.45 -7.66 -1.03
N GLN A 21 -19.52 -6.97 -0.60
CA GLN A 21 -20.84 -7.58 -0.43
C GLN A 21 -21.44 -8.06 -1.76
N ARG A 22 -20.99 -7.50 -2.89
CA ARG A 22 -21.38 -7.91 -4.25
C ARG A 22 -20.58 -9.09 -4.78
N ARG A 23 -19.65 -9.66 -4.00
CA ARG A 23 -18.80 -10.79 -4.37
C ARG A 23 -18.95 -11.93 -3.35
N PRO A 24 -20.06 -12.70 -3.38
CA PRO A 24 -20.28 -13.80 -2.44
C PRO A 24 -19.13 -14.82 -2.43
N ASP A 25 -18.51 -15.04 -3.58
CA ASP A 25 -17.35 -15.91 -3.75
C ASP A 25 -16.09 -15.41 -3.02
N MET A 26 -15.91 -14.09 -2.91
CA MET A 26 -14.82 -13.49 -2.14
C MET A 26 -15.19 -13.40 -0.66
N LEU A 27 -16.43 -13.01 -0.34
CA LEU A 27 -16.92 -12.87 1.03
C LEU A 27 -16.82 -14.22 1.78
N ALA A 28 -17.20 -15.33 1.14
CA ALA A 28 -17.13 -16.68 1.72
C ALA A 28 -15.69 -17.15 2.07
N ARG A 29 -14.67 -16.46 1.57
CA ARG A 29 -13.25 -16.80 1.78
C ARG A 29 -12.47 -15.63 2.41
N CYS A 30 -13.13 -14.54 2.76
CA CYS A 30 -12.50 -13.37 3.32
C CYS A 30 -12.12 -13.67 4.78
N GLY A 31 -10.90 -13.33 5.17
CA GLY A 31 -10.46 -13.46 6.55
C GLY A 31 -11.02 -12.32 7.41
N ASP A 32 -11.34 -12.64 8.66
CA ASP A 32 -11.75 -11.64 9.65
C ASP A 32 -10.57 -10.77 10.11
N MET A 33 -10.89 -9.59 10.64
CA MET A 33 -9.92 -8.73 11.29
C MET A 33 -9.67 -9.16 12.74
N THR A 34 -8.42 -9.17 13.14
CA THR A 34 -7.98 -9.42 14.52
C THR A 34 -7.32 -8.17 15.07
N LYS A 35 -7.62 -7.81 16.31
CA LYS A 35 -6.92 -6.76 17.06
C LYS A 35 -6.29 -7.32 18.33
N VAL A 36 -5.24 -6.65 18.80
CA VAL A 36 -4.64 -6.94 20.11
C VAL A 36 -5.41 -6.14 21.15
N ASP A 37 -5.96 -6.81 22.16
CA ASP A 37 -6.48 -6.15 23.35
C ASP A 37 -5.32 -5.55 24.15
N GLN A 38 -5.33 -4.23 24.34
CA GLN A 38 -4.23 -3.51 24.99
C GLN A 38 -4.14 -3.79 26.50
N ASN A 39 -5.23 -4.21 27.14
CA ASN A 39 -5.22 -4.52 28.57
C ASN A 39 -4.70 -5.95 28.83
N THR A 40 -5.01 -6.88 27.94
CA THR A 40 -4.72 -8.31 28.16
C THR A 40 -3.60 -8.86 27.28
N GLY A 41 -3.21 -8.14 26.22
CA GLY A 41 -2.24 -8.58 25.20
C GLY A 41 -2.77 -9.70 24.29
N LYS A 42 -4.04 -10.10 24.42
CA LYS A 42 -4.61 -11.21 23.66
C LYS A 42 -5.11 -10.77 22.29
N LEU A 43 -5.10 -11.70 21.34
CA LEU A 43 -5.75 -11.54 20.05
C LEU A 43 -7.26 -11.71 20.22
N VAL A 44 -8.03 -10.71 19.77
CA VAL A 44 -9.49 -10.72 19.81
C VAL A 44 -10.05 -10.34 18.43
N HIS A 45 -11.23 -10.85 18.12
CA HIS A 45 -11.94 -10.47 16.89
C HIS A 45 -12.21 -8.95 16.88
N SER A 46 -11.97 -8.31 15.74
CA SER A 46 -12.33 -6.91 15.52
C SER A 46 -13.57 -6.84 14.64
N ASP A 47 -14.64 -6.28 15.20
CA ASP A 47 -15.91 -6.16 14.52
C ASP A 47 -15.97 -4.89 13.66
N GLU A 48 -15.39 -4.97 12.46
CA GLU A 48 -15.19 -3.83 11.58
C GLU A 48 -16.35 -3.64 10.58
N THR A 49 -16.81 -2.40 10.43
CA THR A 49 -17.96 -2.07 9.57
C THR A 49 -17.71 -2.26 8.08
N PHE A 50 -16.46 -2.16 7.64
CA PHE A 50 -16.09 -2.28 6.22
C PHE A 50 -16.21 -3.71 5.67
N PHE A 51 -16.30 -4.75 6.51
CA PHE A 51 -16.66 -6.10 6.06
C PHE A 51 -18.16 -6.34 5.95
N LYS A 52 -18.99 -5.46 6.53
CA LYS A 52 -20.44 -5.68 6.62
C LYS A 52 -21.23 -4.91 5.58
N LYS A 53 -20.69 -3.80 5.09
CA LYS A 53 -21.38 -2.91 4.17
C LYS A 53 -20.41 -2.36 3.14
N ASP A 54 -20.83 -2.44 1.88
CA ASP A 54 -20.14 -1.77 0.79
C ASP A 54 -20.20 -0.24 0.94
N PRO A 55 -19.11 0.47 0.62
CA PRO A 55 -19.15 1.92 0.61
C PRO A 55 -20.06 2.42 -0.52
N GLU A 56 -20.63 3.61 -0.34
CA GLU A 56 -21.40 4.27 -1.41
C GLU A 56 -20.51 4.58 -2.62
N PHE A 57 -19.29 5.05 -2.35
CA PHE A 57 -18.29 5.41 -3.34
C PHE A 57 -17.00 4.60 -3.16
N ALA A 58 -16.27 4.36 -4.26
CA ALA A 58 -14.98 3.68 -4.21
C ALA A 58 -13.90 4.64 -3.69
N PHE A 59 -13.34 4.34 -2.51
CA PHE A 59 -12.25 5.11 -1.91
C PHE A 59 -10.89 4.52 -2.27
N GLY A 60 -10.19 5.16 -3.22
CA GLY A 60 -8.89 4.68 -3.72
C GLY A 60 -7.77 4.60 -2.67
N GLY A 61 -7.88 5.34 -1.56
CA GLY A 61 -6.86 5.36 -0.51
C GLY A 61 -6.91 4.18 0.47
N GLY A 62 -7.98 3.37 0.49
CA GLY A 62 -8.09 2.28 1.48
C GLY A 62 -9.32 1.37 1.40
N GLY A 63 -10.17 1.48 0.37
CA GLY A 63 -11.41 0.70 0.27
C GLY A 63 -11.29 -0.62 -0.52
N LEU A 64 -10.10 -1.01 -0.95
CA LEU A 64 -9.92 -2.13 -1.86
C LEU A 64 -9.72 -3.45 -1.10
N PHE A 65 -10.52 -4.45 -1.43
CA PHE A 65 -10.33 -5.83 -1.00
C PHE A 65 -9.65 -6.63 -2.11
N THR A 66 -8.60 -7.38 -1.76
CA THR A 66 -7.90 -8.26 -2.68
C THR A 66 -7.28 -9.44 -1.94
N SER A 67 -6.93 -10.51 -2.67
CA SER A 67 -6.07 -11.56 -2.10
C SER A 67 -4.58 -11.19 -2.23
N PRO A 68 -3.70 -11.74 -1.38
CA PRO A 68 -2.25 -11.56 -1.51
C PRO A 68 -1.71 -11.98 -2.88
N GLN A 69 -2.27 -13.06 -3.44
CA GLN A 69 -1.87 -13.60 -4.75
C GLN A 69 -2.19 -12.67 -5.91
N GLU A 70 -3.26 -11.87 -5.82
CA GLU A 70 -3.55 -10.86 -6.84
C GLU A 70 -2.70 -9.60 -6.62
N TYR A 71 -2.47 -9.22 -5.37
CA TYR A 71 -1.66 -8.06 -5.04
C TYR A 71 -0.21 -8.22 -5.49
N ILE A 72 0.38 -9.40 -5.29
CA ILE A 72 1.77 -9.68 -5.70
C ILE A 72 1.96 -9.61 -7.22
N LYS A 73 0.93 -9.88 -8.03
CA LYS A 73 1.01 -9.73 -9.50
C LYS A 73 1.23 -8.27 -9.90
N MET A 74 0.56 -7.34 -9.21
CA MET A 74 0.74 -5.91 -9.46
C MET A 74 2.15 -5.46 -9.06
N LEU A 75 2.59 -5.86 -7.87
CA LEU A 75 3.94 -5.56 -7.40
C LEU A 75 5.01 -6.13 -8.34
N HIS A 76 4.83 -7.36 -8.81
CA HIS A 76 5.76 -8.00 -9.74
C HIS A 76 5.81 -7.26 -11.08
N SER A 77 4.68 -6.86 -11.66
CA SER A 77 4.65 -6.08 -12.91
C SER A 77 5.38 -4.74 -12.77
N LEU A 78 5.17 -4.02 -11.66
CA LEU A 78 5.89 -2.78 -11.37
C LEU A 78 7.40 -3.04 -11.19
N LEU A 79 7.77 -4.04 -10.39
CA LEU A 79 9.17 -4.35 -10.09
C LEU A 79 9.96 -4.83 -11.31
N SER A 80 9.33 -5.64 -12.16
CA SER A 80 9.93 -6.12 -13.41
C SER A 80 9.92 -5.09 -14.52
N ASN A 81 9.28 -3.93 -14.29
CA ASN A 81 9.09 -2.86 -15.25
C ASN A 81 8.59 -3.36 -16.61
N ASP A 82 7.62 -4.29 -16.58
CA ASP A 82 7.19 -5.06 -17.77
C ASP A 82 6.26 -4.31 -18.72
N GLY A 83 6.01 -3.03 -18.48
CA GLY A 83 5.20 -2.15 -19.33
C GLY A 83 3.70 -2.43 -19.29
N LYS A 84 3.22 -3.42 -18.50
CA LYS A 84 1.81 -3.83 -18.51
C LYS A 84 0.89 -2.86 -17.77
N LEU A 85 1.32 -2.41 -16.60
CA LEU A 85 0.55 -1.49 -15.75
C LEU A 85 0.80 -0.02 -16.10
N LEU A 86 2.07 0.33 -16.29
CA LEU A 86 2.53 1.67 -16.58
C LEU A 86 3.61 1.59 -17.66
N ARG A 87 3.80 2.67 -18.41
CA ARG A 87 4.97 2.79 -19.30
C ARG A 87 6.25 2.76 -18.46
N PRO A 88 7.36 2.21 -18.98
CA PRO A 88 8.56 2.05 -18.18
C PRO A 88 9.12 3.34 -17.58
N GLU A 89 9.04 4.44 -18.33
CA GLU A 89 9.51 5.75 -17.86
C GLU A 89 8.70 6.25 -16.65
N TYR A 90 7.42 5.87 -16.56
CA TYR A 90 6.57 6.22 -15.42
C TYR A 90 6.75 5.30 -14.22
N VAL A 91 7.24 4.09 -14.42
CA VAL A 91 7.68 3.25 -13.31
C VAL A 91 8.90 3.91 -12.65
N ASP A 92 9.84 4.43 -13.43
CA ASP A 92 11.00 5.15 -12.87
C ASP A 92 10.58 6.40 -12.08
N ASP A 93 9.65 7.20 -12.61
CA ASP A 93 9.09 8.35 -11.88
C ASP A 93 8.38 7.95 -10.58
N PHE A 94 7.83 6.73 -10.52
CA PHE A 94 7.13 6.22 -9.35
C PHE A 94 8.04 6.11 -8.11
N PHE A 95 9.32 5.82 -8.34
CA PHE A 95 10.36 5.65 -7.32
C PHE A 95 11.31 6.85 -7.22
N ARG A 96 10.99 7.98 -7.86
CA ARG A 96 11.77 9.23 -7.78
C ARG A 96 11.17 10.20 -6.76
N PRO A 97 11.98 11.03 -6.07
CA PRO A 97 11.48 12.18 -5.32
C PRO A 97 10.60 13.12 -6.15
N GLN A 98 9.41 13.45 -5.65
CA GLN A 98 8.40 14.29 -6.31
C GLN A 98 8.15 15.63 -5.60
N LEU A 99 8.71 15.85 -4.40
CA LEU A 99 8.53 17.11 -3.67
C LEU A 99 9.53 18.16 -4.13
N GLU A 100 9.10 19.42 -4.17
CA GLU A 100 9.98 20.58 -4.23
C GLU A 100 10.59 20.91 -2.85
N ASP A 101 11.52 21.86 -2.79
CA ASP A 101 12.31 22.14 -1.58
C ASP A 101 11.48 22.46 -0.35
N LYS A 102 10.47 23.33 -0.48
CA LYS A 102 9.62 23.74 0.65
C LYS A 102 8.79 22.57 1.22
N PRO A 103 7.97 21.83 0.44
CA PRO A 103 7.23 20.70 0.96
C PRO A 103 8.14 19.57 1.45
N ARG A 104 9.32 19.37 0.84
CA ARG A 104 10.31 18.40 1.32
C ARG A 104 10.82 18.75 2.72
N GLN A 105 11.11 20.02 2.99
CA GLN A 105 11.52 20.48 4.32
C GLN A 105 10.40 20.27 5.36
N SER A 106 9.15 20.60 5.01
CA SER A 106 8.00 20.35 5.90
C SER A 106 7.81 18.86 6.20
N MET A 107 7.99 18.00 5.20
CA MET A 107 7.96 16.54 5.39
C MET A 107 9.10 16.07 6.31
N ALA A 108 10.32 16.56 6.11
CA ALA A 108 11.45 16.22 6.98
C ALA A 108 11.20 16.62 8.44
N GLN A 109 10.58 17.78 8.69
CA GLN A 109 10.19 18.23 10.03
C GLN A 109 9.08 17.36 10.64
N PHE A 110 8.12 16.91 9.83
CA PHE A 110 7.08 15.99 10.31
C PHE A 110 7.68 14.66 10.77
N PHE A 111 8.62 14.12 9.99
CA PHE A 111 9.26 12.82 10.24
C PHE A 111 10.49 12.88 11.16
N SER A 112 10.96 14.06 11.57
CA SER A 112 12.04 14.16 12.57
C SER A 112 11.58 13.75 13.98
N ASN A 113 10.27 13.69 14.22
CA ASN A 113 9.72 13.25 15.50
C ASN A 113 9.69 11.71 15.58
N HIS A 114 10.35 11.13 16.59
CA HIS A 114 10.50 9.68 16.80
C HIS A 114 9.18 8.89 16.87
N MET A 115 8.06 9.56 17.16
CA MET A 115 6.71 8.97 17.17
C MET A 115 6.22 8.50 15.79
N THR A 116 6.88 8.89 14.70
CA THR A 116 6.46 8.54 13.34
C THR A 116 7.23 7.34 12.76
N ASN A 117 8.34 6.92 13.37
CA ASN A 117 9.11 5.77 12.88
C ASN A 117 8.36 4.48 13.22
N SER A 118 8.16 3.62 12.22
CA SER A 118 7.49 2.33 12.36
C SER A 118 8.04 1.36 11.29
N PRO A 119 7.67 0.07 11.30
CA PRO A 119 7.99 -0.81 10.17
C PRO A 119 7.45 -0.28 8.82
N LYS A 120 6.45 0.60 8.83
CA LYS A 120 5.91 1.30 7.64
C LYS A 120 6.58 2.65 7.37
N ASN A 121 7.52 3.06 8.22
CA ASN A 121 8.24 4.32 8.09
C ASN A 121 9.66 4.16 8.66
N PRO A 122 10.59 3.58 7.87
CA PRO A 122 11.92 3.20 8.34
C PRO A 122 12.77 4.40 8.75
N ALA A 123 13.76 4.21 9.62
CA ALA A 123 14.70 5.27 9.97
C ALA A 123 15.53 5.72 8.74
N GLY A 124 16.04 6.96 8.76
CA GLY A 124 16.81 7.57 7.67
C GLY A 124 16.08 8.71 6.95
N LYS A 125 16.80 9.39 6.05
CA LYS A 125 16.31 10.49 5.22
C LYS A 125 15.28 10.01 4.22
N LYS A 126 14.17 10.74 4.14
CA LYS A 126 12.99 10.39 3.34
C LYS A 126 12.62 11.50 2.39
N ASP A 127 11.95 11.11 1.32
CA ASP A 127 11.21 11.98 0.41
C ASP A 127 9.86 11.32 0.07
N TRP A 128 9.06 11.94 -0.79
CA TRP A 128 7.83 11.37 -1.29
C TRP A 128 7.96 11.08 -2.79
N GLY A 129 7.77 9.82 -3.17
CA GLY A 129 7.59 9.40 -4.56
C GLY A 129 6.11 9.22 -4.90
N LEU A 130 5.78 8.96 -6.17
CA LEU A 130 4.37 8.71 -6.54
C LEU A 130 3.81 7.44 -5.88
N GLY A 131 4.68 6.52 -5.47
CA GLY A 131 4.31 5.33 -4.70
C GLY A 131 4.19 5.52 -3.19
N GLY A 132 4.48 6.71 -2.65
CA GLY A 132 4.47 6.97 -1.20
C GLY A 132 5.82 7.40 -0.63
N ILE A 133 6.07 7.06 0.63
CA ILE A 133 7.31 7.42 1.33
C ILE A 133 8.49 6.70 0.66
N LEU A 134 9.52 7.44 0.28
CA LEU A 134 10.73 6.95 -0.36
C LEU A 134 11.93 7.16 0.56
N LEU A 135 12.70 6.10 0.81
CA LEU A 135 13.98 6.22 1.49
C LEU A 135 15.06 6.64 0.48
N VAL A 136 15.76 7.75 0.74
CA VAL A 136 16.74 8.33 -0.20
C VAL A 136 18.19 8.08 0.20
N GLU A 137 18.43 7.42 1.32
CA GLU A 137 19.74 6.98 1.79
C GLU A 137 19.65 5.58 2.38
N ASP A 138 20.77 4.88 2.47
CA ASP A 138 20.81 3.63 3.23
C ASP A 138 20.51 3.92 4.70
N GLY A 139 19.73 3.05 5.33
CA GLY A 139 19.51 3.17 6.76
C GLY A 139 20.80 2.90 7.56
N PRO A 140 20.77 3.21 8.86
CA PRO A 140 21.98 3.40 9.67
C PRO A 140 22.81 2.13 9.92
N ASP A 141 22.26 0.94 9.67
CA ASP A 141 22.90 -0.34 9.92
C ASP A 141 22.63 -1.39 8.82
N GLU A 142 23.27 -2.55 8.95
CA GLU A 142 23.17 -3.67 8.00
C GLU A 142 21.77 -4.30 7.90
N TYR A 143 20.91 -4.11 8.92
CA TYR A 143 19.54 -4.63 8.94
C TYR A 143 18.53 -3.61 8.40
N SER A 144 18.98 -2.38 8.18
CA SER A 144 18.14 -1.30 7.70
C SER A 144 17.85 -1.40 6.21
N ARG A 145 16.71 -0.82 5.82
CA ARG A 145 16.33 -0.71 4.40
C ARG A 145 17.35 0.14 3.64
N LYS A 146 17.56 -0.21 2.38
CA LYS A 146 18.47 0.48 1.46
C LYS A 146 17.79 1.65 0.76
N ALA A 147 18.57 2.60 0.27
CA ALA A 147 18.06 3.68 -0.57
C ALA A 147 17.23 3.13 -1.74
N GLY A 148 16.15 3.83 -2.11
CA GLY A 148 15.19 3.37 -3.12
C GLY A 148 14.04 2.52 -2.57
N THR A 149 14.07 2.14 -1.28
CA THR A 149 12.97 1.38 -0.67
C THR A 149 11.76 2.27 -0.39
N MET A 150 10.57 1.78 -0.74
CA MET A 150 9.29 2.44 -0.44
C MET A 150 8.72 2.01 0.92
N GLY A 151 8.08 2.93 1.63
CA GLY A 151 7.44 2.76 2.94
C GLY A 151 5.95 2.43 2.88
#